data_AF-A0A0P4VVI9-F1
#
_entry.id   AF-A0A0P4VVI9-F1
#
_cell.length_a   1.000
_cell.length_b   1.000
_cell.length_c   1.000
_cell.angle_alpha   90.00
_cell.angle_beta   90.00
_cell.angle_gamma   90.00
#
_symmetry.space_group_name_H-M   'P 1'
#
loop_
_entity.id
_entity.type
_entity.pdbx_description
1 polymer ?
#
loop_
_entity_poly.entity_id
_entity_poly.type
_entity_poly.pdbx_seq_one_letter_code
_entity_poly.pdbx_strand_id
1 'polypeptide(L)'
;MKKGNSCNRITDRCTCPELQCGISCEHGFQHSRYGCEICRCRSEPMKPTCDISECPEGMVCSRLTNRCDCKNIDLICRKWCSNGYKRDRLGCELCECRPPRKFVTRSQ
;
A
#
# COMPACT_ATOMS: atom_id res chain seq x y z
N MET A 1 -16.33 14.84 -3.82
CA MET A 1 -15.32 13.76 -3.67
C MET A 1 -14.31 13.94 -4.79
N LYS A 2 -13.04 14.24 -4.51
CA LYS A 2 -12.02 14.12 -5.56
C LYS A 2 -11.83 12.61 -5.77
N LYS A 3 -12.46 12.05 -6.80
CA LYS A 3 -12.08 10.72 -7.29
C LYS A 3 -10.58 10.83 -7.58
N GLY A 4 -9.78 10.00 -6.93
CA GLY A 4 -8.37 9.93 -7.28
C GLY A 4 -8.31 9.27 -8.65
N ASN A 5 -7.69 9.90 -9.64
CA ASN A 5 -7.64 9.31 -10.97
C ASN A 5 -6.45 8.33 -11.12
N SER A 6 -5.65 8.14 -10.06
CA SER A 6 -4.59 7.11 -10.01
C SER A 6 -4.89 6.07 -8.92
N CYS A 7 -4.43 4.84 -9.16
CA CYS A 7 -4.78 3.69 -8.34
C CYS A 7 -3.73 3.43 -7.25
N ASN A 8 -4.22 3.23 -6.04
CA ASN A 8 -3.41 2.96 -4.88
C ASN A 8 -2.93 1.52 -4.88
N ARG A 9 -1.62 1.30 -4.93
CA ARG A 9 -1.03 -0.04 -5.06
C ARG A 9 -1.30 -0.96 -3.85
N ILE A 10 -1.54 -0.41 -2.66
CA ILE A 10 -1.77 -1.22 -1.46
C ILE A 10 -3.24 -1.67 -1.37
N THR A 11 -4.18 -0.87 -1.84
CA THR A 11 -5.62 -1.10 -1.66
C THR A 11 -6.37 -1.42 -2.94
N ASP A 12 -5.73 -1.26 -4.10
CA ASP A 12 -6.30 -1.38 -5.45
C ASP A 12 -7.49 -0.45 -5.68
N ARG A 13 -7.60 0.62 -4.89
CA ARG A 13 -8.62 1.67 -5.03
C ARG A 13 -8.03 2.91 -5.66
N CYS A 14 -8.75 3.52 -6.59
CA CYS A 14 -8.32 4.77 -7.22
C CYS A 14 -8.68 5.97 -6.35
N THR A 15 -7.88 6.12 -5.30
CA THR A 15 -7.97 7.17 -4.28
C THR A 15 -6.74 8.07 -4.25
N CYS A 16 -5.74 7.78 -5.09
CA CYS A 16 -4.52 8.56 -5.15
C CYS A 16 -4.72 9.78 -6.06
N PRO A 17 -4.12 10.93 -5.73
CA PRO A 17 -4.12 12.06 -6.64
C PRO A 17 -3.39 11.69 -7.94
N GLU A 18 -3.76 12.32 -9.05
CA GLU A 18 -2.95 12.22 -10.26
C GLU A 18 -1.54 12.69 -9.99
N LEU A 19 -0.57 11.94 -10.49
CA LEU A 19 0.82 12.31 -10.42
C LEU A 19 1.07 13.42 -11.47
N GLN A 20 1.20 14.66 -11.01
CA GLN A 20 1.58 15.78 -11.86
C GLN A 20 3.08 16.01 -11.76
N CYS A 21 3.85 15.40 -12.66
CA CYS A 21 5.29 15.59 -12.74
C CYS A 21 5.79 15.61 -14.19
N GLY A 22 6.74 16.51 -14.48
CA GLY A 22 7.38 16.63 -15.80
C GLY A 22 8.65 15.78 -15.97
N ILE A 23 8.85 14.75 -15.14
CA ILE A 23 10.04 13.88 -15.22
C ILE A 23 9.65 12.52 -15.78
N SER A 24 10.56 11.90 -16.53
CA SER A 24 10.46 10.50 -16.95
C SER A 24 11.42 9.66 -16.11
N CYS A 25 10.96 8.51 -15.63
CA CYS A 25 11.75 7.61 -14.78
C CYS A 25 11.86 6.24 -15.45
N GLU A 26 13.09 5.79 -15.74
CA GLU A 26 13.37 4.49 -16.38
C GLU A 26 12.77 3.32 -15.60
N HIS A 27 12.92 3.31 -14.27
CA HIS A 27 12.40 2.28 -13.38
C HIS A 27 11.02 2.62 -12.80
N GLY A 28 10.35 3.65 -13.34
CA GLY A 28 9.08 4.15 -12.83
C GLY A 28 9.18 4.95 -11.52
N PHE A 29 8.02 5.36 -11.01
CA PHE A 29 7.91 6.23 -9.85
C PHE A 29 7.94 5.47 -8.52
N GLN A 30 8.59 6.07 -7.53
CA GLN A 30 8.49 5.63 -6.15
C GLN A 30 7.05 5.75 -5.67
N HIS A 31 6.69 4.90 -4.71
CA HIS A 31 5.40 4.97 -4.03
C HIS A 31 5.62 5.47 -2.60
N SER A 32 4.69 6.30 -2.14
CA SER A 32 4.56 6.62 -0.73
C SER A 32 4.25 5.37 0.09
N ARG A 33 4.46 5.45 1.41
CA ARG A 33 4.05 4.40 2.36
C ARG A 33 2.56 4.04 2.31
N TYR A 34 1.72 4.89 1.72
CA TYR A 34 0.29 4.64 1.57
C TYR A 34 -0.06 4.00 0.22
N GLY A 35 0.90 3.80 -0.68
CA GLY A 35 0.68 3.12 -1.96
C GLY A 35 0.35 4.04 -3.14
N CYS A 36 0.44 5.36 -2.98
CA CYS A 36 0.32 6.31 -4.08
C CYS A 36 1.69 6.65 -4.66
N GLU A 37 1.79 6.79 -5.98
CA GLU A 37 3.00 7.28 -6.65
C GLU A 37 3.37 8.68 -6.17
N ILE A 38 4.67 8.96 -6.13
CA ILE A 38 5.25 10.27 -5.80
C ILE A 38 6.21 10.67 -6.90
N CYS A 39 6.41 11.98 -7.08
CA CYS A 39 7.30 12.57 -8.08
C CYS A 39 8.78 12.34 -7.69
N ARG A 40 9.21 11.08 -7.76
CA ARG A 40 10.58 10.65 -7.46
C ARG A 40 10.85 9.33 -8.17
N CYS A 41 11.96 9.24 -8.90
CA CYS A 41 12.32 8.01 -9.61
C CYS A 41 12.83 6.92 -8.65
N ARG A 42 12.53 5.67 -8.97
CA ARG A 42 13.18 4.52 -8.32
C ARG A 42 14.62 4.41 -8.80
N SER A 43 15.52 4.02 -7.91
CA SER A 43 16.90 3.70 -8.28
C SER A 43 16.97 2.39 -9.06
N GLU A 44 16.14 1.42 -8.70
CA GLU A 44 16.13 0.06 -9.25
C GLU A 44 14.72 -0.32 -9.73
N PRO A 45 14.60 -1.23 -10.71
CA PRO A 45 13.33 -1.77 -11.12
C PRO A 45 12.67 -2.55 -9.98
N MET A 46 11.35 -2.47 -9.90
CA MET A 46 10.60 -3.24 -8.92
C MET A 46 10.43 -4.69 -9.39
N LYS A 47 10.41 -5.66 -8.46
CA LYS A 47 10.10 -7.06 -8.81
C LYS A 47 8.71 -7.07 -9.47
N PRO A 48 8.52 -7.67 -10.66
CA PRO A 48 7.27 -7.56 -11.40
C PRO A 48 6.10 -8.24 -10.66
N THR A 49 6.37 -9.39 -10.06
CA THR A 49 5.39 -10.20 -9.34
C THR A 49 5.97 -10.73 -8.04
N CYS A 50 5.09 -11.13 -7.13
CA CYS A 50 5.44 -11.90 -5.94
C CYS A 50 4.55 -13.12 -5.91
N ASP A 51 5.16 -14.30 -5.91
CA ASP A 51 4.45 -15.54 -5.64
C ASP A 51 4.60 -15.87 -4.15
N ILE A 52 3.47 -16.11 -3.49
CA ILE A 52 3.42 -16.50 -2.08
C ILE A 52 4.09 -17.87 -1.86
N SER A 53 4.12 -18.73 -2.87
CA SER A 53 4.78 -20.05 -2.81
C SER A 53 6.29 -19.94 -2.60
N GLU A 54 6.90 -18.81 -2.98
CA GLU A 54 8.32 -18.51 -2.80
C GLU A 54 8.62 -17.90 -1.42
N CYS A 55 7.60 -17.56 -0.63
CA CYS A 55 7.79 -16.89 0.64
C CYS A 55 8.17 -17.86 1.77
N PRO A 56 9.08 -17.46 2.67
CA PRO A 56 9.33 -18.21 3.91
C PRO A 56 8.06 -18.41 4.73
N GLU A 57 8.05 -19.45 5.57
CA GLU A 57 6.93 -19.74 6.44
C GLU A 57 6.53 -18.51 7.28
N GLY A 58 5.23 -18.21 7.28
CA GLY A 58 4.67 -17.06 8.00
C GLY A 58 4.94 -15.69 7.38
N MET A 59 5.57 -15.62 6.20
CA MET A 59 5.74 -14.40 5.42
C MET A 59 4.75 -14.34 4.26
N VAL A 60 4.35 -13.13 3.88
CA VAL A 60 3.44 -12.84 2.78
C VAL A 60 3.94 -11.68 1.93
N CYS A 61 3.49 -11.64 0.68
CA CYS A 61 3.85 -10.59 -0.26
C CYS A 61 3.39 -9.20 0.19
N SER A 62 4.33 -8.24 0.22
CA SER A 62 4.00 -6.82 0.26
C SER A 62 3.52 -6.37 -1.10
N ARG A 63 2.33 -5.76 -1.14
CA ARG A 63 1.80 -5.10 -2.34
C ARG A 63 2.62 -3.90 -2.78
N LEU A 64 3.41 -3.30 -1.88
CA LEU A 64 4.22 -2.12 -2.18
C LEU A 64 5.52 -2.46 -2.91
N THR A 65 6.13 -3.59 -2.56
CA THR A 65 7.47 -3.98 -3.03
C THR A 65 7.47 -5.22 -3.92
N ASN A 66 6.37 -5.97 -3.96
CA ASN A 66 6.30 -7.31 -4.55
C ASN A 66 7.38 -8.26 -3.98
N ARG A 67 7.66 -8.17 -2.67
CA ARG A 67 8.58 -9.08 -1.97
C ARG A 67 7.93 -9.64 -0.71
N CYS A 68 8.48 -10.73 -0.18
CA CYS A 68 8.03 -11.37 1.07
C CYS A 68 8.47 -10.55 2.30
N ASP A 69 8.00 -9.30 2.39
CA ASP A 69 8.40 -8.36 3.44
C ASP A 69 7.41 -8.34 4.62
N CYS A 70 6.20 -8.87 4.43
CA CYS A 70 5.14 -8.81 5.42
C CYS A 70 5.02 -10.11 6.19
N LYS A 71 4.72 -10.03 7.49
CA LYS A 71 4.29 -11.19 8.26
C LYS A 71 2.82 -11.49 7.96
N ASN A 72 2.46 -12.77 7.94
CA ASN A 72 1.07 -13.17 7.83
C ASN A 72 0.30 -12.71 9.08
N ILE A 73 -0.62 -11.75 8.90
CA ILE A 73 -1.37 -11.17 10.01
C ILE A 73 -2.22 -12.21 10.74
N ASP A 74 -2.73 -13.22 10.04
CA ASP A 74 -3.60 -14.26 10.61
C ASP A 74 -2.83 -15.16 11.58
N LEU A 75 -1.51 -15.25 11.45
CA LEU A 75 -0.64 -15.99 12.38
C LEU A 75 -0.27 -15.18 13.62
N ILE A 76 -0.14 -13.85 13.47
CA ILE A 76 0.40 -12.98 14.54
C ILE A 76 -0.67 -12.14 15.24
N CYS A 77 -1.93 -12.20 14.81
CA CYS A 77 -3.00 -11.37 15.35
C CYS A 77 -4.29 -12.16 15.57
N ARG A 78 -4.88 -12.02 16.76
CA ARG A 78 -6.18 -12.62 17.11
C ARG A 78 -7.33 -11.62 17.14
N LYS A 79 -7.06 -10.34 16.88
CA LYS A 79 -8.07 -9.28 16.95
C LYS A 79 -8.81 -9.19 15.62
N TRP A 80 -10.13 -9.22 15.66
CA TRP A 80 -10.94 -8.86 14.49
C TRP A 80 -11.12 -7.33 14.40
N CYS A 81 -10.75 -6.73 13.27
CA CYS A 81 -10.92 -5.30 13.03
C CYS A 81 -11.90 -5.05 11.88
N SER A 82 -13.13 -4.59 12.18
CA SER A 82 -14.17 -4.31 11.18
C SER A 82 -13.77 -3.27 10.13
N ASN A 83 -12.89 -2.34 10.50
CA ASN A 83 -12.34 -1.31 9.60
C ASN A 83 -11.00 -1.72 8.96
N GLY A 84 -10.57 -2.96 9.17
CA GLY A 84 -9.26 -3.48 8.78
C GLY A 84 -8.10 -3.04 9.69
N TYR A 85 -6.91 -3.55 9.37
CA TYR A 85 -5.69 -3.37 10.18
C TYR A 85 -4.88 -2.14 9.75
N LYS A 86 -4.22 -1.48 10.70
CA LYS A 86 -3.20 -0.46 10.42
C LYS A 86 -2.08 -1.09 9.58
N ARG A 87 -1.33 -0.24 8.87
CA ARG A 87 -0.22 -0.68 8.04
C ARG A 87 1.05 0.09 8.35
N ASP A 88 2.19 -0.56 8.20
CA ASP A 88 3.50 0.04 8.31
C ASP A 88 3.94 0.73 7.00
N ARG A 89 5.21 1.14 6.94
CA ARG A 89 5.79 1.83 5.78
C ARG A 89 5.94 0.95 4.52
N LEU A 90 5.93 -0.37 4.68
CA LEU A 90 6.00 -1.35 3.60
C LEU A 90 4.61 -1.79 3.15
N GLY A 91 3.55 -1.25 3.76
CA GLY A 91 2.18 -1.64 3.49
C GLY A 91 1.77 -2.96 4.15
N CYS A 92 2.56 -3.47 5.10
CA CYS A 92 2.28 -4.68 5.84
C CYS A 92 1.29 -4.40 6.97
N GLU A 93 0.39 -5.34 7.24
CA GLU A 93 -0.62 -5.17 8.29
C GLU A 93 0.00 -5.32 9.68
N LEU A 94 -0.42 -4.45 10.59
CA LEU A 94 -0.05 -4.46 12.01
C LEU A 94 -1.25 -4.95 12.81
N CYS A 95 -1.03 -5.63 13.94
CA CYS A 95 -2.10 -6.11 14.82
C CYS A 95 -2.76 -4.98 15.65
N GLU A 96 -3.20 -3.94 14.95
CA GLU A 96 -3.83 -2.74 15.45
C GLU A 96 -4.98 -2.35 14.51
N CYS A 97 -6.15 -2.08 15.06
CA CYS A 97 -7.31 -1.70 14.23
C CYS A 97 -7.16 -0.29 13.68
N ARG A 98 -7.62 -0.10 12.44
CA ARG A 98 -7.81 1.24 11.89
C ARG A 98 -8.93 1.95 12.65
N PRO A 99 -8.78 3.24 12.95
CA PRO A 99 -9.90 4.03 13.42
C PRO A 99 -11.00 4.04 12.34
N PRO A 100 -12.28 4.19 12.74
CA PRO A 100 -13.35 4.39 11.78
C PRO A 100 -13.03 5.61 10.91
N ARG A 101 -13.32 5.51 9.61
CA ARG A 101 -13.18 6.67 8.72
C ARG A 101 -14.15 7.74 9.20
N LYS A 102 -13.64 8.83 9.77
CA LYS A 102 -14.45 10.01 10.03
C LYS A 102 -14.86 10.56 8.67
N PHE A 103 -16.13 10.39 8.30
CA PHE A 103 -16.71 11.13 7.20
C PHE A 103 -16.68 12.59 7.63
N VAL A 104 -15.71 13.36 7.13
CA VAL A 104 -15.73 14.81 7.29
C VAL A 104 -16.85 15.30 6.38
N THR A 105 -18.06 15.39 6.92
CA THR A 105 -19.09 16.28 6.38
C THR A 105 -18.50 17.69 6.49
N ARG A 106 -17.96 18.23 5.40
CA ARG A 106 -17.74 19.67 5.33
C ARG A 106 -19.13 20.28 5.33
N SER A 107 -19.52 20.87 6.45
CA SER A 107 -20.60 21.85 6.49
C SER A 107 -20.30 22.90 5.42
N GLN A 108 -21.21 23.03 4.45
CA GLN A 108 -21.30 24.24 3.64
C GLN A 108 -21.84 25.37 4.51
#